data_AF-W0B667-F1
#
_entry.id   AF-W0B667-F1
#
_cell.length_a   1.000
_cell.length_b   1.000
_cell.length_c   1.000
_cell.angle_alpha   90.00
_cell.angle_beta   90.00
_cell.angle_gamma   90.00
#
_symmetry.space_group_name_H-M   'P 1'
#
loop_
_entity.id
_entity.type
_entity.pdbx_description
1 polymer ?
#
loop_
_entity_poly.entity_id
_entity_poly.type
_entity_poly.pdbx_seq_one_letter_code
_entity_poly.pdbx_strand_id
1 'polypeptide(L)'
;MYFGALSIGADVAGGLHGFYHAKQSGMKVSLAFKSFQAQFLRRPETDVYFTCEQGDLVKDMINRSKQTSQRINQPLNVKAYINYPTHPEEIAHFILELSLKVLN
;
A
#
# COMPACT_ATOMS: atom_id res chain seq x y z
N MET A 1 15.77 11.10 6.23
CA MET A 1 14.51 10.62 6.87
C MET A 1 14.78 9.32 7.63
N TYR A 2 14.11 9.10 8.78
CA TYR A 2 14.19 7.86 9.56
C TYR A 2 13.56 6.68 8.82
N PHE A 3 14.15 5.47 8.88
CA PHE A 3 13.64 4.30 8.13
C PHE A 3 12.19 3.94 8.52
N GLY A 4 11.80 4.14 9.79
CA GLY A 4 10.41 3.91 10.21
C GLY A 4 9.43 4.87 9.55
N ALA A 5 9.84 6.12 9.27
CA ALA A 5 9.00 7.06 8.53
C ALA A 5 8.84 6.63 7.05
N LEU A 6 9.88 6.07 6.44
CA LEU A 6 9.78 5.45 5.11
C LEU A 6 8.80 4.27 5.11
N SER A 7 8.88 3.40 6.12
CA SER A 7 7.95 2.26 6.26
C SER A 7 6.51 2.72 6.45
N ILE A 8 6.25 3.76 7.24
CA ILE A 8 4.90 4.33 7.42
C ILE A 8 4.39 4.93 6.11
N GLY A 9 5.23 5.65 5.37
CA GLY A 9 4.84 6.18 4.05
C GLY A 9 4.44 5.07 3.08
N ALA A 10 5.18 3.96 3.08
CA ALA A 10 4.85 2.81 2.26
C ALA A 10 3.54 2.11 2.69
N ASP A 11 3.34 1.95 4.00
CA ASP A 11 2.12 1.39 4.61
C ASP A 11 0.88 2.19 4.20
N VAL A 12 0.92 3.51 4.35
CA VAL A 12 -0.19 4.40 4.00
C VAL A 12 -0.45 4.38 2.49
N ALA A 13 0.58 4.45 1.65
CA ALA A 13 0.42 4.45 0.20
C ALA A 13 -0.26 3.18 -0.34
N GLY A 14 0.06 2.01 0.24
CA GLY A 14 -0.60 0.75 -0.12
C GLY A 14 -1.97 0.57 0.55
N GLY A 15 -2.04 0.82 1.86
CA GLY A 15 -3.23 0.57 2.68
C GLY A 15 -4.40 1.51 2.40
N LEU A 16 -4.11 2.74 1.94
CA LEU A 16 -5.14 3.74 1.61
C LEU A 16 -6.12 3.24 0.55
N HIS A 17 -5.66 2.43 -0.43
CA HIS A 17 -6.54 1.81 -1.42
C HIS A 17 -7.65 0.97 -0.78
N GLY A 18 -7.32 0.23 0.28
CA GLY A 18 -8.28 -0.61 1.01
C GLY A 18 -9.37 0.23 1.67
N PHE A 19 -8.98 1.29 2.37
CA PHE A 19 -9.93 2.22 3.00
C PHE A 19 -10.75 3.00 1.97
N TYR A 20 -10.12 3.47 0.89
CA TYR A 20 -10.77 4.23 -0.17
C TYR A 20 -11.87 3.41 -0.86
N HIS A 21 -11.54 2.20 -1.33
CA HIS A 21 -12.50 1.34 -2.03
C HIS A 21 -13.59 0.79 -1.09
N ALA A 22 -13.25 0.48 0.16
CA ALA A 22 -14.25 0.10 1.16
C ALA A 22 -15.27 1.21 1.39
N LYS A 23 -14.80 2.46 1.57
CA LYS A 23 -15.66 3.64 1.74
C LYS A 23 -16.54 3.89 0.51
N GLN A 24 -15.96 3.86 -0.70
CA GLN A 24 -16.70 4.02 -1.97
C GLN A 24 -17.81 2.97 -2.15
N SER A 25 -17.59 1.76 -1.62
CA SER A 25 -18.53 0.65 -1.77
C SER A 25 -19.48 0.48 -0.58
N GLY A 26 -19.43 1.37 0.41
CA GLY A 26 -20.23 1.27 1.64
C GLY A 26 -19.92 0.05 2.51
N MET A 27 -18.73 -0.54 2.37
CA MET A 27 -18.32 -1.74 3.08
C MET A 27 -17.40 -1.43 4.25
N LYS A 28 -17.52 -2.20 5.32
CA LYS A 28 -16.52 -2.24 6.40
C LYS A 28 -15.50 -3.32 6.09
N VAL A 29 -14.22 -3.01 6.29
CA VAL A 29 -13.12 -3.96 6.06
C VAL A 29 -12.21 -4.03 7.29
N SER A 30 -11.72 -5.23 7.59
CA SER A 30 -10.60 -5.48 8.50
C SER A 30 -9.34 -5.63 7.67
N LEU A 31 -8.44 -4.67 7.83
CA LEU A 31 -7.18 -4.55 7.08
C LEU A 31 -5.99 -4.75 8.01
N ALA A 32 -4.98 -5.50 7.55
CA ALA A 32 -3.68 -5.62 8.20
C ALA A 32 -2.59 -5.89 7.17
N PHE A 33 -1.33 -5.63 7.50
CA PHE A 33 -0.19 -6.11 6.73
C PHE A 33 0.42 -7.34 7.41
N LYS A 34 0.60 -8.43 6.65
CA LYS A 34 1.10 -9.73 7.15
C LYS A 34 2.61 -9.91 7.00
N SER A 35 3.20 -9.21 6.05
CA SER A 35 4.64 -9.21 5.82
C SER A 35 5.07 -7.88 5.20
N PHE A 36 6.35 -7.56 5.38
CA PHE A 36 6.95 -6.32 4.93
C PHE A 36 8.39 -6.59 4.49
N GLN A 37 8.72 -6.21 3.26
CA GLN A 37 10.07 -6.20 2.72
C GLN A 37 10.38 -4.80 2.21
N ALA A 38 11.62 -4.34 2.43
CA ALA A 38 12.08 -3.04 1.97
C ALA A 38 13.51 -3.12 1.47
N GLN A 39 13.78 -2.42 0.39
CA GLN A 39 15.12 -2.15 -0.08
C GLN A 39 15.34 -0.64 -0.16
N PHE A 40 16.32 -0.14 0.60
CA PHE A 40 16.73 1.25 0.58
C PHE A 40 17.88 1.41 -0.40
N LEU A 41 17.65 2.09 -1.52
CA LEU A 41 18.62 2.27 -2.59
C LEU A 41 19.52 3.48 -2.31
N ARG A 42 18.92 4.56 -1.80
CA ARG A 42 19.59 5.83 -1.53
C ARG A 42 18.99 6.52 -0.31
N ARG A 43 19.77 7.43 0.29
CA ARG A 43 19.27 8.30 1.36
C ARG A 43 18.34 9.37 0.74
N PRO A 44 17.13 9.58 1.28
CA PRO A 44 16.29 10.68 0.86
C PRO A 44 16.82 12.00 1.44
N GLU A 45 17.10 12.97 0.56
CA GLU A 45 17.63 14.30 0.89
C GLU A 45 16.57 15.40 0.81
N THR A 46 15.42 15.13 0.20
CA THR A 46 14.27 16.03 0.06
C THR A 46 12.97 15.30 0.39
N ASP A 47 11.83 15.95 0.17
CA ASP A 47 10.50 15.36 0.34
C ASP A 47 10.37 14.05 -0.46
N VAL A 48 9.79 13.04 0.18
CA VAL A 48 9.61 11.72 -0.43
C VAL A 48 8.18 11.51 -0.85
N TYR A 49 8.02 11.14 -2.11
CA TYR A 49 6.74 10.81 -2.72
C TYR A 49 6.60 9.30 -2.85
N PHE A 50 5.50 8.74 -2.35
CA PHE A 50 5.23 7.31 -2.38
C PHE A 50 4.17 6.99 -3.43
N THR A 51 4.38 5.94 -4.22
CA THR A 51 3.42 5.48 -5.23
C THR A 51 3.05 4.01 -5.03
N CYS A 52 1.76 3.72 -5.14
CA CYS A 52 1.23 2.38 -5.24
C CYS A 52 0.14 2.39 -6.31
N GLU A 53 0.40 1.73 -7.44
CA GLU A 53 -0.49 1.74 -8.62
C GLU A 53 -1.48 0.57 -8.61
N GLN A 54 -1.53 -0.18 -7.51
CA GLN A 54 -2.31 -1.43 -7.39
C GLN A 54 -3.72 -1.20 -6.82
N GLY A 55 -4.34 -0.05 -7.10
CA GLY A 55 -5.69 0.28 -6.63
C GLY A 55 -6.74 -0.74 -7.11
N ASP A 56 -6.73 -1.08 -8.40
CA ASP A 56 -7.66 -2.06 -8.98
C ASP A 56 -7.49 -3.46 -8.40
N LEU A 57 -6.25 -3.87 -8.07
CA LEU A 57 -5.99 -5.12 -7.37
C LEU A 57 -6.68 -5.13 -6.00
N VAL A 58 -6.55 -4.05 -5.22
CA VAL A 58 -7.17 -3.95 -3.89
C VAL A 58 -8.70 -3.91 -3.98
N LYS A 59 -9.24 -3.25 -5.01
CA LYS A 59 -10.68 -3.29 -5.30
C LYS A 59 -11.17 -4.72 -5.57
N ASP A 60 -10.43 -5.49 -6.36
CA ASP A 60 -10.72 -6.91 -6.59
C ASP A 60 -10.65 -7.75 -5.30
N MET A 61 -9.64 -7.51 -4.46
CA MET A 61 -9.54 -8.20 -3.15
C MET A 61 -10.78 -8.00 -2.29
N ILE A 62 -11.33 -6.78 -2.25
CA ILE A 62 -12.57 -6.47 -1.53
C ILE A 62 -13.74 -7.26 -2.11
N ASN A 63 -13.90 -7.26 -3.43
CA ASN A 63 -14.98 -7.99 -4.11
C ASN A 63 -14.92 -9.49 -3.85
N ARG A 64 -13.72 -10.09 -3.96
CA ARG A 64 -13.50 -11.51 -3.66
C ARG A 64 -13.75 -11.83 -2.19
N SER A 65 -13.31 -10.96 -1.27
CA SER A 65 -13.56 -11.15 0.15
C SER A 65 -15.07 -11.11 0.45
N LYS A 66 -15.82 -10.19 -0.17
CA LYS A 66 -17.28 -10.12 -0.07
C LYS A 66 -17.96 -11.39 -0.57
N GLN A 67 -17.57 -11.88 -1.75
CA GLN A 67 -18.18 -13.06 -2.38
C GLN A 67 -17.91 -14.34 -1.59
N THR A 68 -16.69 -14.49 -1.08
CA THR A 68 -16.25 -15.73 -0.44
C THR A 68 -16.42 -15.73 1.08
N SER A 69 -16.64 -14.57 1.69
CA SER A 69 -16.54 -14.35 3.14
C SER A 69 -15.17 -14.71 3.73
N GLN A 70 -14.14 -14.85 2.89
CA GLN A 70 -12.78 -15.21 3.29
C GLN A 70 -11.85 -13.99 3.34
N ARG A 71 -10.75 -14.13 4.07
CA ARG A 71 -9.65 -13.16 4.10
C ARG A 71 -8.77 -13.37 2.86
N ILE A 72 -8.48 -12.28 2.15
CA ILE A 72 -7.66 -12.28 0.94
C ILE A 72 -6.32 -11.63 1.26
N ASN A 73 -5.22 -12.28 0.86
CA ASN A 73 -3.86 -11.76 1.02
C ASN A 73 -3.27 -11.51 -0.38
N GLN A 74 -2.66 -10.35 -0.61
CA GLN A 74 -1.93 -10.02 -1.84
C GLN A 74 -0.73 -9.12 -1.55
N PRO A 75 0.40 -9.31 -2.25
CA PRO A 75 1.53 -8.39 -2.16
C PRO A 75 1.23 -7.08 -2.89
N LEU A 76 1.48 -5.96 -2.21
CA LEU A 76 1.48 -4.61 -2.78
C LEU A 76 2.92 -4.12 -2.93
N ASN A 77 3.23 -3.60 -4.10
CA ASN A 77 4.48 -2.95 -4.40
C ASN A 77 4.29 -1.44 -4.20
N VAL A 78 5.19 -0.86 -3.43
CA VAL A 78 5.23 0.58 -3.22
C VAL A 78 6.62 1.07 -3.57
N LYS A 79 6.69 2.19 -4.26
CA LYS A 79 7.96 2.85 -4.58
C LYS A 79 8.01 4.22 -3.91
N ALA A 80 9.20 4.62 -3.52
CA ALA A 80 9.47 5.93 -2.95
C ALA A 80 10.43 6.69 -3.85
N TYR A 81 10.13 7.97 -4.09
CA TYR A 81 10.88 8.85 -4.96
C TYR A 81 11.23 10.16 -4.27
N ILE A 82 12.35 10.75 -4.66
CA ILE A 82 12.61 12.19 -4.50
C ILE A 82 12.47 12.89 -5.85
N ASN A 83 12.42 14.24 -5.84
CA ASN A 83 12.34 15.07 -7.05
C ASN A 83 11.13 14.75 -7.95
N TYR A 84 10.06 14.20 -7.36
CA TYR A 84 8.81 13.86 -8.03
C TYR A 84 7.89 15.10 -8.13
N PRO A 85 7.14 15.31 -9.23
CA PRO A 85 7.06 14.47 -10.43
C PRO A 85 8.07 14.80 -11.53
N THR A 86 8.82 15.90 -11.39
CA THR A 86 9.58 16.51 -12.51
C THR A 86 10.80 15.69 -12.93
N HIS A 87 11.55 15.13 -11.98
CA HIS A 87 12.73 14.31 -12.24
C HIS A 87 12.85 13.17 -11.22
N PRO A 88 11.90 12.21 -11.23
CA PRO A 88 11.80 11.21 -10.17
C PRO A 88 13.05 10.35 -10.05
N GLU A 89 13.58 10.26 -8.83
CA GLU A 89 14.68 9.35 -8.49
C GLU A 89 14.18 8.35 -7.45
N GLU A 90 14.21 7.05 -7.78
CA GLU A 90 13.78 5.99 -6.88
C GLU A 90 14.79 5.82 -5.73
N ILE A 91 14.33 6.01 -4.49
CA ILE A 91 15.18 5.93 -3.29
C ILE A 91 14.93 4.66 -2.47
N ALA A 92 13.75 4.05 -2.60
CA ALA A 92 13.42 2.78 -1.98
C ALA A 92 12.24 2.10 -2.69
N HIS A 93 12.18 0.77 -2.58
CA HIS A 93 10.99 0.01 -2.93
C HIS A 93 10.61 -0.96 -1.81
N PHE A 94 9.32 -1.24 -1.73
CA PHE A 94 8.70 -1.99 -0.64
C PHE A 94 7.73 -3.03 -1.20
N ILE A 95 7.65 -4.17 -0.53
CA ILE A 95 6.62 -5.19 -0.78
C ILE A 95 5.91 -5.44 0.55
N LEU A 96 4.61 -5.11 0.60
CA LEU A 96 3.77 -5.28 1.79
C LEU A 96 2.65 -6.27 1.47
N GLU A 97 2.49 -7.35 2.24
CA GLU A 97 1.36 -8.27 2.04
C GLU A 97 0.10 -7.70 2.69
N LEU A 98 -0.76 -7.08 1.88
CA LEU A 98 -2.06 -6.60 2.32
C LEU A 98 -2.98 -7.80 2.60
N SER A 99 -3.52 -7.82 3.81
CA SER A 99 -4.51 -8.79 4.26
C SER A 99 -5.84 -8.11 4.53
N LEU A 100 -6.87 -8.50 3.78
CA LEU A 100 -8.17 -7.83 3.84
C LEU A 100 -9.31 -8.83 4.04
N LYS A 101 -10.25 -8.47 4.92
CA LYS A 101 -11.53 -9.17 5.08
C LYS A 101 -12.68 -8.17 5.13
N VAL A 102 -13.71 -8.34 4.30
CA VAL A 102 -14.98 -7.59 4.42
C VAL A 102 -15.72 -8.08 5.67
N LEU A 103 -16.22 -7.14 6.47
CA LEU A 103 -16.98 -7.39 7.68
C LEU A 103 -18.48 -7.25 7.37
N ASN A 104 -19.27 -8.19 7.85
CA ASN A 104 -20.74 -8.19 7.75
C ASN A 104 -21.35 -7.20 8.74
#